data_AF-A0A359DCH8-F1
#
_entry.id   AF-A0A359DCH8-F1
#
_cell.length_a   1.000
_cell.length_b   1.000
_cell.length_c   1.000
_cell.angle_alpha   90.00
_cell.angle_beta   90.00
_cell.angle_gamma   90.00
#
_symmetry.space_group_name_H-M   'P 1'
#
loop_
_entity.id
_entity.type
_entity.pdbx_description
1 polymer ?
#
loop_
_entity_poly.entity_id
_entity_poly.type
_entity_poly.pdbx_seq_one_letter_code
_entity_poly.pdbx_strand_id
1 'polypeptide(L)'
;MHSAASLVPNSGYTRGLLLVSLSAVAYGLQPLFAQYAYAGGADPVGLLLVRFLIAASILLLFLRLRGIALPSWKLTRQNLLLGVGYGLASLGYYSASHSISVSLAVILMFSFPAFVTVLSIVYLGERTSALKLLSLVLALAGVLLATGLSFRGEIGG
;
A
#
# COMPACT_ATOMS: atom_id res chain seq x y z
N MET A 1 -30.86 34.59 -11.24
CA MET A 1 -31.10 33.56 -12.27
C MET A 1 -30.04 32.48 -12.09
N HIS A 2 -30.40 31.40 -11.39
CA HIS A 2 -29.52 30.26 -11.08
C HIS A 2 -29.22 29.49 -12.36
N SER A 3 -27.97 29.52 -12.83
CA SER A 3 -27.51 28.66 -13.92
C SER A 3 -27.15 27.30 -13.33
N ALA A 4 -27.99 26.31 -13.59
CA ALA A 4 -27.78 24.92 -13.21
C ALA A 4 -26.53 24.39 -13.93
N ALA A 5 -25.46 24.18 -13.16
CA ALA A 5 -24.27 23.48 -13.62
C ALA A 5 -24.67 22.04 -14.00
N SER A 6 -24.63 21.78 -15.30
CA SER A 6 -24.90 20.50 -15.94
C SER A 6 -24.15 19.35 -15.27
N LEU A 7 -24.89 18.45 -14.62
CA LEU A 7 -24.44 17.17 -14.09
C LEU A 7 -24.23 16.16 -15.22
N VAL A 8 -23.37 16.47 -16.18
CA VAL A 8 -22.89 15.47 -17.14
C VAL A 8 -21.59 14.90 -16.57
N PRO A 9 -21.57 13.66 -16.03
CA PRO A 9 -20.33 13.06 -15.58
C PRO A 9 -19.39 12.96 -16.77
N ASN A 10 -18.28 13.68 -16.68
CA ASN A 10 -17.23 13.65 -17.69
C ASN A 10 -16.78 12.20 -17.87
N SER A 11 -16.81 11.65 -19.09
CA SER A 11 -16.60 10.21 -19.34
C SER A 11 -15.26 9.71 -18.81
N GLY A 12 -14.25 10.59 -18.72
CA GLY A 12 -12.98 10.34 -18.07
C GLY A 12 -13.07 10.19 -16.54
N TYR A 13 -13.96 10.92 -15.87
CA TYR A 13 -14.18 10.81 -14.42
C TYR A 13 -14.78 9.47 -14.03
N THR A 14 -15.84 9.02 -14.71
CA THR A 14 -16.45 7.72 -14.45
C THR A 14 -15.47 6.58 -14.71
N ARG A 15 -14.68 6.67 -15.78
CA ARG A 15 -13.64 5.68 -16.08
C ARG A 15 -12.55 5.67 -15.01
N GLY A 16 -12.10 6.84 -14.56
CA GLY A 16 -11.15 6.97 -13.45
C GLY A 16 -11.70 6.37 -12.16
N LEU A 17 -12.95 6.67 -11.82
CA LEU A 17 -13.65 6.12 -10.65
C LEU A 17 -13.70 4.58 -10.70
N LEU A 18 -14.11 4.00 -11.82
CA LEU A 18 -14.15 2.54 -12.00
C LEU A 18 -12.77 1.89 -11.85
N LEU A 19 -11.72 2.50 -12.42
CA LEU A 19 -10.35 2.01 -12.30
C LEU A 19 -9.84 2.06 -10.85
N VAL A 20 -10.13 3.14 -10.13
CA VAL A 20 -9.75 3.27 -8.71
C VAL A 20 -10.52 2.28 -7.85
N SER A 21 -11.83 2.12 -8.05
CA SER A 21 -12.64 1.14 -7.33
C SER A 21 -12.16 -0.29 -7.56
N LEU A 22 -11.87 -0.65 -8.82
CA LEU A 22 -11.31 -1.97 -9.15
C LEU A 22 -9.95 -2.19 -8.47
N SER A 23 -9.09 -1.18 -8.47
CA SER A 23 -7.78 -1.24 -7.81
C SER A 23 -7.93 -1.41 -6.30
N ALA A 24 -8.89 -0.70 -5.68
CA ALA A 24 -9.17 -0.81 -4.25
C ALA A 24 -9.65 -2.22 -3.86
N VAL A 25 -10.55 -2.81 -4.66
CA VAL A 25 -11.00 -4.20 -4.45
C VAL A 25 -9.84 -5.18 -4.60
N ALA A 26 -9.05 -5.07 -5.67
CA ALA A 26 -7.89 -5.92 -5.89
C ALA A 26 -6.87 -5.82 -4.74
N TYR A 27 -6.62 -4.61 -4.25
CA TYR A 27 -5.72 -4.37 -3.12
C TYR A 27 -6.26 -4.95 -1.81
N GLY A 28 -7.58 -4.83 -1.56
CA GLY A 28 -8.24 -5.39 -0.38
C GLY A 28 -8.29 -6.92 -0.35
N LEU A 29 -8.30 -7.58 -1.51
CA LEU A 29 -8.25 -9.04 -1.62
C LEU A 29 -6.84 -9.62 -1.45
N GLN A 30 -5.81 -8.79 -1.63
CA GLN A 30 -4.42 -9.24 -1.60
C GLN A 30 -4.01 -9.95 -0.29
N PRO A 31 -4.36 -9.44 0.92
CA PRO A 31 -4.02 -10.13 2.17
C PRO A 31 -4.77 -11.45 2.35
N LEU A 32 -6.00 -11.56 1.81
CA LEU A 32 -6.78 -12.81 1.83
C LEU A 32 -6.10 -13.90 0.99
N PHE A 33 -5.63 -13.57 -0.22
CA PHE A 33 -4.85 -14.52 -1.02
C PHE A 33 -3.51 -14.88 -0.37
N ALA A 34 -2.89 -13.95 0.35
CA ALA A 34 -1.68 -14.23 1.13
C ALA A 34 -1.94 -15.28 2.22
N GLN A 35 -3.05 -15.15 2.96
CA GLN A 35 -3.45 -16.15 3.96
C GLN A 35 -3.64 -17.54 3.35
N TYR A 36 -4.31 -17.63 2.20
CA TYR A 36 -4.48 -18.90 1.50
C TYR A 36 -3.14 -19.50 1.04
N ALA A 37 -2.23 -18.66 0.53
CA ALA A 37 -0.89 -19.11 0.13
C ALA A 37 -0.09 -19.64 1.33
N TYR A 38 -0.15 -18.94 2.48
CA TYR A 38 0.50 -19.37 3.72
C TYR A 38 -0.10 -20.65 4.28
N ALA A 39 -1.43 -20.83 4.20
CA ALA A 39 -2.08 -22.08 4.56
C ALA A 39 -1.64 -23.26 3.66
N GLY A 40 -1.27 -22.97 2.40
CA GLY A 40 -0.65 -23.93 1.48
C GLY A 40 0.84 -24.18 1.72
N GLY A 41 1.44 -23.58 2.76
CA GLY A 41 2.85 -23.74 3.12
C GLY A 41 3.81 -22.79 2.39
N ALA A 42 3.32 -21.77 1.69
CA ALA A 42 4.19 -20.77 1.08
C ALA A 42 4.84 -19.88 2.14
N ASP A 43 6.10 -19.51 1.92
CA ASP A 43 6.78 -18.51 2.73
C ASP A 43 6.67 -17.10 2.09
N PRO A 44 6.87 -16.01 2.87
CA PRO A 44 6.78 -14.63 2.36
C PRO A 44 7.72 -14.33 1.18
N VAL A 45 8.92 -14.90 1.16
CA VAL A 45 9.91 -14.66 0.09
C VAL A 45 9.45 -15.32 -1.19
N GLY A 46 9.06 -16.60 -1.13
CA GLY A 46 8.50 -17.33 -2.26
C GLY A 46 7.27 -16.64 -2.84
N LEU A 47 6.33 -16.21 -1.99
CA LEU A 47 5.13 -15.48 -2.40
C LEU A 47 5.47 -14.18 -3.15
N LEU A 48 6.40 -13.38 -2.61
CA LEU A 48 6.81 -12.11 -3.20
C LEU A 48 7.57 -12.29 -4.50
N LEU A 49 8.45 -13.30 -4.59
CA LEU A 49 9.15 -13.63 -5.83
C LEU A 49 8.17 -13.92 -6.95
N VAL A 50 7.20 -14.80 -6.72
CA VAL A 50 6.16 -15.14 -7.71
C VAL A 50 5.33 -13.90 -8.07
N ARG A 51 4.87 -13.14 -7.07
CA ARG A 51 4.07 -11.92 -7.27
C ARG A 51 4.80 -10.89 -8.14
N PHE A 52 6.07 -10.61 -7.85
CA PHE A 52 6.84 -9.62 -8.60
C PHE A 52 7.29 -10.13 -9.97
N LEU A 53 7.61 -11.41 -10.12
CA LEU A 53 7.94 -11.99 -11.43
C LEU A 53 6.73 -11.95 -12.38
N ILE A 54 5.54 -12.31 -11.90
CA ILE A 54 4.32 -12.22 -12.70
C ILE A 54 4.04 -10.77 -13.10
N ALA A 55 4.07 -9.83 -12.14
CA ALA A 55 3.84 -8.42 -12.40
C ALA A 55 4.85 -7.83 -13.40
N ALA A 56 6.14 -8.14 -13.22
CA ALA A 56 7.20 -7.70 -14.13
C ALA A 56 7.01 -8.27 -15.54
N SER A 57 6.66 -9.56 -15.65
CA SER A 57 6.44 -10.22 -16.93
C SER A 57 5.26 -9.61 -17.68
N ILE A 58 4.14 -9.37 -17.00
CA ILE A 58 2.95 -8.71 -17.57
C ILE A 58 3.29 -7.29 -18.03
N LEU A 59 4.01 -6.52 -17.21
CA LEU A 59 4.40 -5.15 -17.55
C LEU A 59 5.34 -5.12 -18.76
N LEU A 60 6.36 -5.97 -18.80
CA LEU A 60 7.29 -6.07 -19.93
C LEU A 60 6.58 -6.50 -21.22
N LEU A 61 5.64 -7.45 -21.13
CA LEU A 61 4.82 -7.86 -22.26
C LEU A 61 3.96 -6.68 -22.74
N PHE A 62 3.31 -5.95 -21.83
CA PHE A 62 2.51 -4.77 -22.18
C PHE A 62 3.35 -3.70 -22.88
N LEU A 63 4.56 -3.40 -22.38
CA LEU A 63 5.46 -2.43 -23.00
C LEU A 63 5.86 -2.88 -24.42
N ARG A 64 6.21 -4.16 -24.59
CA ARG A 64 6.51 -4.73 -25.91
C ARG A 64 5.34 -4.63 -26.87
N LEU A 65 4.13 -5.00 -26.44
CA LEU A 65 2.91 -4.94 -27.27
C LEU A 65 2.52 -3.50 -27.64
N ARG A 66 2.88 -2.52 -26.80
CA ARG A 66 2.65 -1.09 -27.06
C ARG A 66 3.80 -0.41 -27.80
N GLY A 67 4.89 -1.10 -28.09
CA GLY A 67 6.09 -0.52 -28.71
C GLY A 67 6.75 0.57 -27.84
N ILE A 68 6.55 0.54 -26.52
CA ILE A 68 7.11 1.53 -25.60
C ILE A 68 8.54 1.11 -25.28
N ALA A 69 9.49 1.96 -25.65
CA ALA A 69 10.91 1.74 -25.35
C ALA A 69 11.18 1.75 -23.84
N LEU A 70 12.14 0.94 -23.41
CA LEU A 70 12.59 0.95 -22.01
C LEU A 70 13.21 2.32 -21.67
N PRO A 71 13.05 2.77 -20.42
CA PRO A 71 13.53 4.07 -19.99
C PRO A 71 15.07 4.16 -20.03
N SER A 72 15.58 5.39 -20.06
CA SER A 72 17.03 5.65 -20.04
C SER A 72 17.71 5.09 -18.79
N TRP A 73 19.01 4.80 -18.88
CA TRP A 73 19.78 4.20 -17.77
C TRP A 73 19.66 4.98 -16.44
N LYS A 74 19.63 6.32 -16.52
CA LYS A 74 19.45 7.20 -15.35
C LYS A 74 18.10 6.95 -14.66
N LEU A 75 17.02 6.85 -15.44
CA LEU A 75 15.67 6.63 -14.93
C LEU A 75 15.53 5.20 -14.40
N THR A 76 16.15 4.22 -15.07
CA THR A 76 16.20 2.83 -14.61
C THR A 76 16.84 2.72 -13.23
N ARG A 77 17.94 3.43 -12.96
CA ARG A 77 18.57 3.45 -11.63
C ARG A 77 17.65 4.06 -10.55
N GLN A 78 16.94 5.13 -10.88
CA GLN A 78 15.96 5.74 -9.96
C GLN A 78 14.79 4.78 -9.66
N ASN A 79 14.25 4.15 -10.70
CA ASN A 79 13.18 3.15 -10.57
C ASN A 79 13.65 1.92 -9.79
N LEU A 80 14.91 1.51 -9.94
CA LEU A 80 15.48 0.41 -9.17
C LEU A 80 15.53 0.74 -7.68
N LEU A 81 15.95 1.95 -7.31
CA LEU A 81 15.96 2.39 -5.91
C LEU A 81 14.55 2.39 -5.30
N LEU A 82 13.56 2.91 -6.04
CA LEU A 82 12.15 2.87 -5.62
C LEU A 82 11.65 1.41 -5.52
N GLY A 83 12.02 0.57 -6.47
CA GLY A 83 11.68 -0.85 -6.50
C GLY A 83 12.25 -1.62 -5.31
N VAL A 84 13.51 -1.36 -4.94
CA VAL A 84 14.14 -1.94 -3.74
C VAL A 84 13.41 -1.48 -2.48
N GLY A 85 13.11 -0.18 -2.35
CA GLY A 85 12.35 0.34 -1.21
C GLY A 85 10.97 -0.31 -1.09
N TYR A 86 10.23 -0.42 -2.20
CA TYR A 86 8.94 -1.10 -2.23
C TYR A 86 9.04 -2.60 -1.96
N GLY A 87 10.08 -3.26 -2.46
CA GLY A 87 10.37 -4.67 -2.22
C GLY A 87 10.64 -4.96 -0.75
N LEU A 88 11.47 -4.15 -0.10
CA LEU A 88 11.75 -4.24 1.34
C LEU A 88 10.50 -3.96 2.17
N ALA A 89 9.73 -2.93 1.83
CA ALA A 89 8.47 -2.63 2.52
C ALA A 89 7.46 -3.77 2.38
N SER A 90 7.35 -4.34 1.17
CA SER A 90 6.49 -5.51 0.93
C SER A 90 6.98 -6.71 1.74
N LEU A 91 8.28 -6.99 1.74
CA LEU A 91 8.85 -8.08 2.54
C LEU A 91 8.55 -7.90 4.03
N GLY A 92 8.72 -6.71 4.57
CA GLY A 92 8.38 -6.40 5.96
C GLY A 92 6.89 -6.66 6.26
N TYR A 93 5.99 -6.17 5.40
CA TYR A 93 4.55 -6.37 5.56
C TYR A 93 4.14 -7.84 5.50
N TYR A 94 4.59 -8.57 4.47
CA TYR A 94 4.22 -9.97 4.27
C TYR A 94 4.84 -10.88 5.33
N SER A 95 6.10 -10.64 5.72
CA SER A 95 6.73 -11.36 6.83
C SER A 95 6.02 -11.09 8.16
N ALA A 96 5.65 -9.84 8.44
CA ALA A 96 4.83 -9.53 9.62
C ALA A 96 3.49 -10.28 9.54
N SER A 97 2.80 -10.24 8.40
CA SER A 97 1.53 -10.95 8.20
C SER A 97 1.60 -12.48 8.30
N HIS A 98 2.80 -13.05 8.18
CA HIS A 98 3.07 -14.47 8.37
C HIS A 98 3.34 -14.81 9.85
N SER A 99 3.98 -13.88 10.60
CA SER A 99 4.30 -14.07 12.03
C SER A 99 3.17 -13.65 12.98
N ILE A 100 2.36 -12.66 12.60
CA ILE A 100 1.19 -12.17 13.35
C ILE A 100 -0.06 -12.32 12.49
N SER A 101 -1.25 -12.14 13.09
CA SER A 101 -2.47 -12.15 12.30
C SER A 101 -2.44 -11.06 11.20
N VAL A 102 -2.93 -11.40 10.01
CA VAL A 102 -2.95 -10.48 8.86
C VAL A 102 -3.68 -9.18 9.18
N SER A 103 -4.76 -9.24 9.96
CA SER A 103 -5.48 -8.05 10.43
C SER A 103 -4.57 -7.14 11.26
N LEU A 104 -3.79 -7.69 12.20
CA LEU A 104 -2.88 -6.90 13.03
C LEU A 104 -1.75 -6.30 12.17
N ALA A 105 -1.21 -7.04 11.20
CA ALA A 105 -0.23 -6.52 10.26
C ALA A 105 -0.77 -5.35 9.42
N VAL A 106 -2.02 -5.45 8.95
CA VAL A 106 -2.71 -4.36 8.22
C VAL A 106 -2.90 -3.13 9.09
N ILE A 107 -3.28 -3.30 10.36
CA ILE A 107 -3.47 -2.18 11.28
C ILE A 107 -2.14 -1.47 11.57
N LEU A 108 -1.08 -2.24 11.85
CA LEU A 108 0.26 -1.68 12.03
C LEU A 108 0.71 -0.95 10.78
N MET A 109 0.47 -1.52 9.60
CA MET A 109 0.75 -0.87 8.32
C MET A 109 -0.02 0.45 8.20
N PHE A 110 -1.29 0.54 8.57
CA PHE A 110 -2.05 1.80 8.55
C PHE A 110 -1.55 2.87 9.53
N SER A 111 -0.55 2.57 10.36
CA SER A 111 0.21 3.57 11.11
C SER A 111 1.22 4.33 10.24
N PHE A 112 1.55 3.83 9.04
CA PHE A 112 2.52 4.46 8.14
C PHE A 112 2.25 5.94 7.85
N PRO A 113 0.99 6.44 7.71
CA PRO A 113 0.75 7.86 7.46
C PRO A 113 1.27 8.73 8.59
N ALA A 114 1.27 8.23 9.83
CA ALA A 114 1.85 8.92 10.97
C ALA A 114 3.36 9.06 10.83
N PHE A 115 4.06 7.95 10.53
CA PHE A 115 5.50 7.95 10.28
C PHE A 115 5.88 8.84 9.11
N VAL A 116 5.18 8.74 7.98
CA VAL A 116 5.43 9.57 6.79
C VAL A 116 5.20 11.04 7.11
N THR A 117 4.17 11.39 7.87
CA THR A 117 3.92 12.78 8.29
C THR A 117 5.08 13.32 9.13
N VAL A 118 5.54 12.55 10.13
CA VAL A 118 6.68 12.94 10.98
C VAL A 118 7.95 13.09 10.15
N LEU A 119 8.27 12.13 9.27
CA LEU A 119 9.43 12.23 8.40
C LEU A 119 9.34 13.42 7.45
N SER A 120 8.17 13.72 6.88
CA SER A 120 7.97 14.89 6.02
C SER A 120 8.18 16.21 6.77
N ILE A 121 7.79 16.29 8.05
CA ILE A 121 8.05 17.48 8.87
C ILE A 121 9.56 17.63 9.12
N VAL A 122 10.24 16.54 9.49
CA VAL A 122 11.65 16.56 9.89
C VAL A 122 12.60 16.74 8.70
N TYR A 123 12.38 16.00 7.60
CA TYR A 123 13.28 15.98 6.44
C TYR A 123 12.88 16.96 5.32
N LEU A 124 11.59 17.16 5.09
CA LEU A 124 11.09 18.06 4.04
C LEU A 124 10.83 19.50 4.55
N GLY A 125 10.90 19.72 5.86
CA GLY A 125 10.70 21.04 6.47
C GLY A 125 9.28 21.58 6.29
N GLU A 126 8.29 20.71 6.11
CA GLU A 126 6.91 21.15 5.95
C GLU A 126 6.41 21.91 7.19
N ARG A 127 5.81 23.08 6.98
CA ARG A 127 5.19 23.85 8.08
C ARG A 127 4.07 23.03 8.72
N THR A 128 4.21 22.77 10.01
CA THR A 128 3.24 22.07 10.85
C THR A 128 2.08 23.00 11.19
N SER A 129 0.89 22.68 10.70
CA SER A 129 -0.37 23.26 11.18
C SER A 129 -0.90 22.44 12.35
N ALA A 130 -1.59 23.08 13.30
CA ALA A 130 -2.29 22.40 14.39
C ALA A 130 -3.24 21.28 13.87
N LEU A 131 -3.80 21.46 12.67
CA LEU A 131 -4.65 20.48 12.00
C LEU A 131 -3.90 19.21 11.57
N LYS A 132 -2.63 19.35 11.15
CA LYS A 132 -1.76 18.19 10.81
C LYS A 132 -1.42 17.39 12.07
N LEU A 133 -1.13 18.08 13.17
CA LEU A 133 -0.83 17.44 14.45
C LEU A 133 -2.06 16.71 15.01
N LEU A 134 -3.24 17.33 14.91
CA LEU A 134 -4.49 16.68 15.30
C LEU A 134 -4.80 15.44 14.45
N SER A 135 -4.58 15.53 13.13
CA SER A 135 -4.76 14.39 12.21
C SER A 135 -3.79 13.25 12.54
N LEU A 136 -2.55 13.57 12.93
CA LEU A 136 -1.55 12.60 13.37
C LEU A 136 -1.99 11.88 14.65
N VAL A 137 -2.46 12.62 15.66
CA VAL A 137 -2.96 12.04 16.91
C VAL A 137 -4.20 11.18 16.66
N LEU A 138 -5.14 11.65 15.85
CA LEU A 138 -6.33 10.88 15.45
C LEU A 138 -5.97 9.59 14.70
N ALA A 139 -5.00 9.63 13.79
CA ALA A 139 -4.55 8.45 13.06
C ALA A 139 -3.92 7.42 14.01
N LEU A 140 -3.04 7.86 14.93
CA LEU A 140 -2.43 7.00 15.94
C LEU A 140 -3.47 6.41 16.90
N ALA A 141 -4.45 7.21 17.32
CA ALA A 141 -5.55 6.73 18.15
C ALA A 141 -6.42 5.68 17.42
N GLY A 142 -6.71 5.91 16.13
CA GLY A 142 -7.43 4.96 15.29
C GLY A 142 -6.70 3.63 15.14
N VAL A 143 -5.39 3.66 14.94
CA VAL A 143 -4.54 2.45 14.94
C VAL A 143 -4.62 1.74 16.29
N LEU A 144 -4.43 2.44 17.41
CA LEU A 144 -4.47 1.85 18.76
C LEU A 144 -5.83 1.21 19.09
N LEU A 145 -6.92 1.78 18.61
CA LEU A 145 -8.25 1.20 18.75
C LEU A 145 -8.40 -0.03 17.84
N ALA A 146 -7.94 0.06 16.60
CA ALA A 146 -8.05 -1.02 15.62
C ALA A 146 -7.19 -2.23 15.97
N THR A 147 -6.00 -2.05 16.60
CA THR A 147 -5.17 -3.16 17.08
C THR A 147 -5.87 -3.98 18.14
N GLY A 148 -6.98 -3.45 18.71
CA GLY A 148 -7.86 -4.17 19.59
C GLY A 148 -7.07 -4.75 20.74
N LEU A 149 -6.26 -3.90 21.42
CA LEU A 149 -5.47 -4.23 22.61
C LEU A 149 -6.31 -5.09 23.56
N SER A 150 -6.23 -6.39 23.32
CA SER A 150 -6.67 -7.42 24.21
C SER A 150 -5.54 -7.44 25.21
N PHE A 151 -5.68 -6.68 26.29
CA PHE A 151 -4.80 -6.74 27.47
C PHE A 151 -4.92 -8.12 28.17
N ARG A 152 -4.89 -9.21 27.40
CA ARG A 152 -4.66 -10.56 27.86
C ARG A 152 -3.22 -10.89 27.47
N GLY A 153 -2.30 -10.50 28.34
CA GLY A 153 -0.99 -11.13 28.35
C GLY A 153 -1.18 -12.59 28.72
N GLU A 154 -1.21 -13.47 27.72
CA GLU A 154 -0.90 -14.88 27.95
C GLU A 154 0.62 -15.02 27.96
N ILE A 155 1.19 -14.74 29.14
CA ILE A 155 2.40 -15.42 29.58
C ILE A 155 2.00 -16.87 29.90
N GLY A 156 2.24 -17.79 28.97
CA GLY A 156 1.98 -19.20 29.21
C GLY A 156 2.36 -20.09 28.02
N GLY A 157 3.55 -20.69 28.10
CA GLY A 157 4.07 -21.69 27.16
C GLY A 157 5.59 -21.70 27.14
#